data_AF-A0A661N8Z6-F1
#
_entry.id   AF-A0A661N8Z6-F1
#
_cell.length_a   1.000
_cell.length_b   1.000
_cell.length_c   1.000
_cell.angle_alpha   90.00
_cell.angle_beta   90.00
_cell.angle_gamma   90.00
#
_symmetry.space_group_name_H-M   'P 1'
#
loop_
_entity.id
_entity.type
_entity.pdbx_description
1 polymer ?
#
loop_
_entity_poly.entity_id
_entity_poly.type
_entity_poly.pdbx_seq_one_letter_code
_entity_poly.pdbx_strand_id
1 'polypeptide(L)'
;ILRGDLLARSGRYNEAEVVFDEARATFGPIRDELDRTRREHPDLHAYFRQVVRANLEYFDIDDFLPESARRWIVLEGDYERALEVLADLSEAKQLVRETDELAQRITAALSAPNRVSVFSDLRRQRERTTGLRNRAARARGTLISIEAQARGDRGGVISRVRSRRQELHSEVMKMPVDTEEFVDRDFEKLEEYRAAERDLQGLRVEILGLEARIVASRAGLAAVDPAKVDPNALRAQLDLHAAEVKKHEEQLTWIRRRLEVGRLHVGVGDNRYRADDAERVKFNSLVERERELAGSSGPAYDAAFSRVAAVERQLDQRDAEVADMVRRRVAEMLVVVDEEPVKRARYRVLLRSLEGETEDVVGAIAYLNFHRVRDRFYEFVLRAALGKINISWARREDHRLRIDALTRERARELQALGDEFRDVMDENQGGEGAP
;
A
#
# COMPACT_ATOMS: atom_id res chain seq x y z
N ILE A 1 -40.64 4.00 17.23
CA ILE A 1 -41.88 4.64 16.73
C ILE A 1 -43.11 3.75 16.86
N LEU A 2 -43.19 2.60 16.16
CA LEU A 2 -44.34 1.69 16.25
C LEU A 2 -44.71 1.29 17.69
N ARG A 3 -43.72 1.05 18.55
CA ARG A 3 -43.91 0.80 19.98
C ARG A 3 -44.63 1.96 20.70
N GLY A 4 -44.27 3.20 20.40
CA GLY A 4 -44.92 4.39 20.96
C GLY A 4 -46.36 4.52 20.47
N ASP A 5 -46.61 4.28 19.18
CA ASP A 5 -47.96 4.28 18.60
C ASP A 5 -48.87 3.22 19.26
N LEU A 6 -48.34 2.02 19.54
CA LEU A 6 -49.09 0.94 20.21
C LEU A 6 -49.37 1.25 21.69
N LEU A 7 -48.40 1.83 22.41
CA LEU A 7 -48.59 2.26 23.80
C LEU A 7 -49.62 3.40 23.92
N ALA A 8 -49.62 4.34 22.99
CA ALA A 8 -50.62 5.41 22.95
C ALA A 8 -52.03 4.86 22.69
N ARG A 9 -52.17 3.89 21.78
CA ARG A 9 -53.46 3.22 21.48
C ARG A 9 -54.01 2.40 22.65
N SER A 10 -53.14 1.92 23.54
CA SER A 10 -53.53 1.18 24.75
C SER A 10 -53.79 2.07 25.96
N GLY A 11 -53.81 3.40 25.79
CA GLY A 11 -54.02 4.36 26.88
C GLY A 11 -52.82 4.58 27.80
N ARG A 12 -51.66 3.96 27.51
CA ARG A 12 -50.42 4.10 28.29
C ARG A 12 -49.62 5.32 27.84
N TYR A 13 -50.22 6.50 28.00
CA TYR A 13 -49.71 7.77 27.46
C TYR A 13 -48.32 8.15 28.00
N ASN A 14 -48.06 7.98 29.29
CA ASN A 14 -46.77 8.32 29.90
C ASN A 14 -45.62 7.49 29.33
N GLU A 15 -45.86 6.19 29.10
CA GLU A 15 -44.84 5.30 28.54
C GLU A 15 -44.64 5.54 27.04
N ALA A 16 -45.71 5.87 26.33
CA ALA A 16 -45.61 6.26 24.92
C ALA A 16 -44.79 7.55 24.77
N GLU A 17 -44.96 8.53 25.67
CA GLU A 17 -44.20 9.79 25.68
C GLU A 17 -42.69 9.54 25.87
N VAL A 18 -42.31 8.70 26.83
CA VAL A 18 -40.90 8.31 27.05
C VAL A 18 -40.28 7.71 25.78
N VAL A 19 -40.99 6.80 25.10
CA VAL A 19 -40.48 6.18 23.87
C VAL A 19 -40.31 7.19 22.73
N PHE A 20 -41.17 8.21 22.63
CA PHE A 20 -41.00 9.27 21.63
C PHE A 20 -39.89 10.25 21.98
N ASP A 21 -39.73 10.60 23.26
CA ASP A 21 -38.64 11.46 23.73
C ASP A 21 -37.27 10.78 23.57
N GLU A 22 -37.16 9.47 23.86
CA GLU A 22 -35.97 8.66 23.58
C GLU A 22 -35.63 8.67 22.09
N ALA A 23 -36.60 8.40 21.22
CA ALA A 23 -36.38 8.41 19.77
C ALA A 23 -35.87 9.78 19.28
N ARG A 24 -36.44 10.88 19.80
CA ARG A 24 -35.98 12.23 19.47
C ARG A 24 -34.58 12.51 20.01
N ALA A 25 -34.26 12.08 21.23
CA ALA A 25 -32.94 12.28 21.83
C ALA A 25 -31.85 11.51 21.07
N THR A 26 -32.16 10.29 20.60
CA THR A 26 -31.21 9.47 19.83
C THR A 26 -31.01 9.98 18.40
N PHE A 27 -32.09 10.31 17.69
CA PHE A 27 -32.02 10.62 16.25
C PHE A 27 -31.96 12.12 15.91
N GLY A 28 -32.31 13.00 16.85
CA GLY A 28 -32.26 14.46 16.69
C GLY A 28 -30.86 14.99 16.35
N PRO A 29 -29.81 14.62 17.12
CA PRO A 29 -28.44 15.06 16.84
C PRO A 29 -27.93 14.61 15.47
N ILE A 30 -28.28 13.39 15.04
CA ILE A 30 -27.88 12.84 13.73
C ILE A 30 -28.50 13.65 12.60
N ARG A 31 -29.80 13.99 12.69
CA ARG A 31 -30.47 14.87 11.72
C ARG A 31 -29.78 16.22 11.65
N ASP A 32 -29.49 16.83 12.79
CA ASP A 32 -28.88 18.17 12.87
C ASP A 32 -27.47 18.20 12.27
N GLU A 33 -26.72 17.13 12.42
CA GLU A 33 -25.41 16.94 11.79
C GLU A 33 -25.52 16.82 10.27
N LEU A 34 -26.43 16.00 9.75
CA LEU A 34 -26.66 15.87 8.30
C LEU A 34 -27.16 17.20 7.68
N ASP A 35 -28.01 17.93 8.39
CA ASP A 35 -28.47 19.25 7.95
C ASP A 35 -27.34 20.29 7.96
N ARG A 36 -26.39 20.16 8.88
CA ARG A 36 -25.21 21.03 8.94
C ARG A 36 -24.32 20.81 7.72
N THR A 37 -23.97 19.56 7.40
CA THR A 37 -23.18 19.22 6.22
C THR A 37 -23.79 19.80 4.93
N ARG A 38 -25.13 19.72 4.79
CA ARG A 38 -25.82 20.34 3.66
C ARG A 38 -25.71 21.87 3.63
N ARG A 39 -25.73 22.55 4.78
CA ARG A 39 -25.61 24.02 4.84
C ARG A 39 -24.18 24.48 4.53
N GLU A 40 -23.19 23.71 4.97
CA GLU A 40 -21.77 23.97 4.74
C GLU A 40 -21.36 23.76 3.29
N HIS A 41 -22.06 22.88 2.56
CA HIS A 41 -21.80 22.57 1.16
C HIS A 41 -23.02 22.89 0.27
N PRO A 42 -23.09 24.10 -0.33
CA PRO A 42 -24.21 24.49 -1.21
C PRO A 42 -24.38 23.59 -2.44
N ASP A 43 -23.26 23.06 -2.97
CA ASP A 43 -23.24 22.06 -4.03
C ASP A 43 -22.78 20.70 -3.46
N LEU A 44 -23.75 19.95 -2.95
CA LEU A 44 -23.53 18.60 -2.42
C LEU A 44 -23.03 17.62 -3.47
N HIS A 45 -23.41 17.79 -4.75
CA HIS A 45 -22.98 16.90 -5.81
C HIS A 45 -21.48 17.09 -6.10
N ALA A 46 -21.03 18.35 -6.19
CA ALA A 46 -19.60 18.64 -6.30
C ALA A 46 -18.81 18.18 -5.07
N TYR A 47 -19.37 18.34 -3.86
CA TYR A 47 -18.75 17.84 -2.63
C TYR A 47 -18.51 16.33 -2.68
N PHE A 48 -19.53 15.53 -2.98
CA PHE A 48 -19.36 14.07 -3.00
C PHE A 48 -18.44 13.58 -4.12
N ARG A 49 -18.44 14.22 -5.29
CA ARG A 49 -17.42 13.94 -6.33
C ARG A 49 -16.01 14.21 -5.83
N GLN A 50 -15.81 15.30 -5.09
CA GLN A 50 -14.51 15.63 -4.52
C GLN A 50 -14.09 14.61 -3.44
N VAL A 51 -15.02 14.15 -2.59
CA VAL A 51 -14.76 13.10 -1.60
C VAL A 51 -14.36 11.79 -2.29
N VAL A 52 -15.12 11.36 -3.30
CA VAL A 52 -14.78 10.17 -4.10
C VAL A 52 -13.38 10.31 -4.70
N ARG A 53 -13.09 11.45 -5.34
CA ARG A 53 -11.79 11.73 -5.95
C ARG A 53 -10.63 11.70 -4.95
N ALA A 54 -10.84 12.23 -3.74
CA ALA A 54 -9.83 12.27 -2.69
C ALA A 54 -9.53 10.87 -2.13
N ASN A 55 -10.54 9.98 -2.12
CA ASN A 55 -10.47 8.66 -1.50
C ASN A 55 -10.48 7.51 -2.54
N LEU A 56 -10.07 7.77 -3.78
CA LEU A 56 -10.01 6.73 -4.84
C LEU A 56 -9.06 5.57 -4.52
N GLU A 57 -8.07 5.77 -3.65
CA GLU A 57 -7.08 4.72 -3.29
C GLU A 57 -7.51 3.88 -2.09
N TYR A 58 -8.19 4.48 -1.12
CA TYR A 58 -8.70 3.84 0.09
C TYR A 58 -10.11 4.36 0.32
N PHE A 59 -11.10 3.60 -0.14
CA PHE A 59 -12.49 4.02 -0.09
C PHE A 59 -13.22 3.26 1.01
N ASP A 60 -13.84 4.00 1.93
CA ASP A 60 -14.74 3.43 2.93
C ASP A 60 -16.09 4.18 2.94
N ILE A 61 -17.14 3.44 3.24
CA ILE A 61 -18.48 3.91 3.57
C ILE A 61 -18.44 5.00 4.64
N ASP A 62 -17.48 4.87 5.55
CA ASP A 62 -17.24 5.75 6.67
C ASP A 62 -16.88 7.19 6.26
N ASP A 63 -16.41 7.40 5.02
CA ASP A 63 -16.03 8.74 4.53
C ASP A 63 -17.23 9.62 4.17
N PHE A 64 -18.42 9.03 3.98
CA PHE A 64 -19.60 9.73 3.47
C PHE A 64 -20.64 10.05 4.53
N LEU A 65 -20.58 9.32 5.65
CA LEU A 65 -21.58 9.38 6.70
C LEU A 65 -20.93 9.74 8.04
N PRO A 66 -21.51 10.69 8.79
CA PRO A 66 -21.07 10.97 10.15
C PRO A 66 -21.10 9.71 11.00
N GLU A 67 -20.12 9.57 11.91
CA GLU A 67 -19.96 8.39 12.77
C GLU A 67 -21.24 8.04 13.55
N SER A 68 -22.01 9.06 13.91
CA SER A 68 -23.29 8.98 14.60
C SER A 68 -24.37 8.24 13.78
N ALA A 69 -24.32 8.32 12.46
CA ALA A 69 -25.32 7.76 11.54
C ALA A 69 -24.99 6.32 11.09
N ARG A 70 -23.71 5.93 11.12
CA ARG A 70 -23.18 4.67 10.56
C ARG A 70 -23.89 3.41 11.07
N ARG A 71 -24.19 3.36 12.37
CA ARG A 71 -24.82 2.18 13.01
C ARG A 71 -26.28 1.96 12.66
N TRP A 72 -26.93 2.93 12.03
CA TRP A 72 -28.38 2.93 11.82
C TRP A 72 -28.78 2.80 10.35
N ILE A 73 -27.81 2.74 9.45
CA ILE A 73 -28.01 2.74 8.01
C ILE A 73 -27.63 1.36 7.47
N VAL A 74 -28.57 0.75 6.74
CA VAL A 74 -28.29 -0.37 5.85
C VAL A 74 -28.34 0.20 4.44
N LEU A 75 -27.24 0.07 3.72
CA LEU A 75 -27.10 0.63 2.37
C LEU A 75 -27.86 -0.25 1.37
N GLU A 76 -28.45 0.38 0.37
CA GLU A 76 -29.15 -0.31 -0.71
C GLU A 76 -28.15 -0.85 -1.75
N GLY A 77 -28.53 -1.89 -2.50
CA GLY A 77 -27.64 -2.61 -3.41
C GLY A 77 -26.98 -1.78 -4.51
N ASP A 78 -27.54 -0.61 -4.88
CA ASP A 78 -26.89 0.29 -5.84
C ASP A 78 -25.63 0.95 -5.27
N TYR A 79 -25.56 1.13 -3.95
CA TYR A 79 -24.36 1.63 -3.28
C TYR A 79 -23.27 0.56 -3.22
N GLU A 80 -23.63 -0.69 -2.90
CA GLU A 80 -22.67 -1.82 -2.89
C GLU A 80 -22.00 -1.99 -4.26
N ARG A 81 -22.77 -1.90 -5.35
CA ARG A 81 -22.23 -1.92 -6.72
C ARG A 81 -21.32 -0.73 -7.01
N ALA A 82 -21.65 0.45 -6.50
CA ALA A 82 -20.81 1.64 -6.64
C ALA A 82 -19.45 1.46 -5.93
N LEU A 83 -19.44 0.80 -4.76
CA LEU A 83 -18.22 0.43 -4.05
C LEU A 83 -17.38 -0.58 -4.83
N GLU A 84 -18.02 -1.59 -5.42
CA GLU A 84 -17.34 -2.61 -6.24
C GLU A 84 -16.62 -1.97 -7.44
N VAL A 85 -17.29 -1.07 -8.17
CA VAL A 85 -16.68 -0.34 -9.31
C VAL A 85 -15.47 0.50 -8.88
N LEU A 86 -15.53 1.13 -7.71
CA LEU A 86 -14.39 1.87 -7.16
C LEU A 86 -13.23 0.95 -6.77
N ALA A 87 -13.52 -0.20 -6.16
CA ALA A 87 -12.51 -1.19 -5.81
C ALA A 87 -11.81 -1.71 -7.06
N ASP A 88 -12.57 -2.08 -8.09
CA ASP A 88 -12.05 -2.52 -9.40
C ASP A 88 -11.16 -1.44 -10.05
N LEU A 89 -11.57 -0.17 -9.96
CA LEU A 89 -10.80 0.96 -10.49
C LEU A 89 -9.49 1.15 -9.72
N SER A 90 -9.53 1.07 -8.38
CA SER A 90 -8.33 1.17 -7.53
C SER A 90 -7.35 0.03 -7.83
N GLU A 91 -7.86 -1.20 -7.93
CA GLU A 91 -7.08 -2.38 -8.31
C GLU A 91 -6.45 -2.20 -9.70
N ALA A 92 -7.22 -1.77 -10.70
CA ALA A 92 -6.70 -1.53 -12.05
C ALA A 92 -5.59 -0.48 -12.07
N LYS A 93 -5.71 0.58 -11.27
CA LYS A 93 -4.65 1.60 -11.11
C LYS A 93 -3.40 1.00 -10.45
N GLN A 94 -3.57 0.19 -9.42
CA GLN A 94 -2.47 -0.50 -8.75
C GLN A 94 -1.75 -1.42 -9.73
N LEU A 95 -2.47 -2.26 -10.47
CA LEU A 95 -1.91 -3.16 -11.48
C LEU A 95 -1.12 -2.41 -12.57
N VAL A 96 -1.62 -1.26 -13.04
CA VAL A 96 -0.90 -0.43 -14.02
C VAL A 96 0.39 0.16 -13.43
N ARG A 97 0.37 0.57 -12.16
CA ARG A 97 1.58 1.04 -11.45
C ARG A 97 2.59 -0.09 -11.28
N GLU A 98 2.17 -1.24 -10.77
CA GLU A 98 3.03 -2.42 -10.59
C GLU A 98 3.63 -2.90 -11.90
N THR A 99 2.85 -2.90 -12.98
CA THR A 99 3.34 -3.25 -14.33
C THR A 99 4.41 -2.26 -14.81
N ASP A 100 4.25 -0.96 -14.55
CA ASP A 100 5.28 0.05 -14.88
C ASP A 100 6.56 -0.17 -14.08
N GLU A 101 6.44 -0.45 -12.78
CA GLU A 101 7.59 -0.74 -11.92
C GLU A 101 8.31 -2.02 -12.35
N LEU A 102 7.56 -3.07 -12.69
CA LEU A 102 8.11 -4.33 -13.17
C LEU A 102 8.82 -4.14 -14.52
N ALA A 103 8.22 -3.42 -15.47
CA ALA A 103 8.83 -3.12 -16.76
C ALA A 103 10.14 -2.33 -16.59
N GLN A 104 10.17 -1.34 -15.69
CA GLN A 104 11.38 -0.59 -15.37
C GLN A 104 12.45 -1.49 -14.75
N ARG A 105 12.08 -2.37 -13.81
CA ARG A 105 13.01 -3.34 -13.19
C ARG A 105 13.59 -4.31 -14.21
N ILE A 106 12.76 -4.88 -15.09
CA ILE A 106 13.22 -5.78 -16.15
C ILE A 106 14.16 -5.04 -17.09
N THR A 107 13.80 -3.84 -17.53
CA THR A 107 14.64 -3.01 -18.40
C THR A 107 16.00 -2.72 -17.76
N ALA A 108 16.02 -2.34 -16.48
CA ALA A 108 17.24 -2.06 -15.74
C ALA A 108 18.12 -3.32 -15.59
N ALA A 109 17.52 -4.47 -15.28
CA ALA A 109 18.24 -5.74 -15.18
C ALA A 109 18.82 -6.19 -16.54
N LEU A 110 18.09 -6.00 -17.64
CA LEU A 110 18.54 -6.40 -18.96
C LEU A 110 19.55 -5.42 -19.59
N SER A 111 19.53 -4.15 -19.19
CA SER A 111 20.43 -3.12 -19.72
C SER A 111 21.82 -3.12 -19.09
N ALA A 112 21.96 -3.69 -17.89
CA ALA A 112 23.20 -3.71 -17.14
C ALA A 112 24.34 -4.48 -17.86
N PRO A 113 25.61 -4.29 -17.45
CA PRO A 113 26.75 -5.00 -18.06
C PRO A 113 26.72 -6.51 -17.86
N ASN A 114 26.32 -7.00 -16.67
CA ASN A 114 26.31 -8.43 -16.34
C ASN A 114 24.95 -9.09 -16.64
N ARG A 115 24.55 -9.12 -17.92
CA ARG A 115 23.23 -9.65 -18.33
C ARG A 115 23.09 -11.16 -18.14
N VAL A 116 24.21 -11.88 -18.13
CA VAL A 116 24.26 -13.34 -17.99
C VAL A 116 23.67 -13.78 -16.64
N SER A 117 23.85 -12.97 -15.59
CA SER A 117 23.39 -13.31 -14.23
C SER A 117 21.87 -13.38 -14.08
N VAL A 118 21.13 -12.68 -14.95
CA VAL A 118 19.65 -12.63 -14.95
C VAL A 118 19.07 -13.99 -15.34
N PHE A 119 19.79 -14.75 -16.17
CA PHE A 119 19.36 -16.06 -16.67
C PHE A 119 20.04 -17.17 -15.87
N SER A 120 19.29 -17.87 -15.02
CA SER A 120 19.85 -18.84 -14.07
C SER A 120 20.57 -20.02 -14.74
N ASP A 121 20.09 -20.46 -15.90
CA ASP A 121 20.71 -21.45 -16.78
C ASP A 121 22.06 -20.98 -17.33
N LEU A 122 22.10 -19.74 -17.84
CA LEU A 122 23.30 -19.16 -18.46
C LEU A 122 24.34 -18.77 -17.41
N ARG A 123 23.89 -18.30 -16.24
CA ARG A 123 24.72 -18.07 -15.07
C ARG A 123 25.48 -19.34 -14.66
N ARG A 124 24.77 -20.47 -14.49
CA ARG A 124 25.41 -21.75 -14.15
C ARG A 124 26.42 -22.20 -15.21
N GLN A 125 26.14 -21.97 -16.49
CA GLN A 125 27.11 -22.25 -17.55
C GLN A 125 28.35 -21.37 -17.43
N ARG A 126 28.18 -20.08 -17.15
CA ARG A 126 29.29 -19.13 -16.98
C ARG A 126 30.14 -19.44 -15.75
N GLU A 127 29.53 -19.84 -14.63
CA GLU A 127 30.22 -20.33 -13.44
C GLU A 127 31.10 -21.53 -13.77
N ARG A 128 30.54 -22.52 -14.50
CA ARG A 128 31.29 -23.71 -14.92
C ARG A 128 32.46 -23.38 -15.84
N THR A 129 32.27 -22.53 -16.85
CA THR A 129 33.35 -22.14 -17.78
C THR A 129 34.44 -21.35 -17.05
N THR A 130 34.05 -20.47 -16.12
CA THR A 130 34.98 -19.68 -15.32
C THR A 130 35.76 -20.55 -14.36
N GLY A 131 35.12 -21.49 -13.65
CA GLY A 131 35.80 -22.45 -12.80
C GLY A 131 36.76 -23.36 -13.57
N LEU A 132 36.40 -23.79 -14.77
CA LEU A 132 37.30 -24.52 -15.68
C LEU A 132 38.48 -23.65 -16.13
N ARG A 133 38.26 -22.37 -16.45
CA ARG A 133 39.33 -21.44 -16.84
C ARG A 133 40.29 -21.16 -15.68
N ASN A 134 39.76 -21.03 -14.46
CA ASN A 134 40.57 -20.89 -13.24
C ASN A 134 41.41 -22.15 -13.01
N ARG A 135 40.84 -23.35 -13.16
CA ARG A 135 41.61 -24.62 -13.11
C ARG A 135 42.69 -24.70 -14.18
N ALA A 136 42.40 -24.27 -15.41
CA ALA A 136 43.38 -24.22 -16.49
C ALA A 136 44.55 -23.27 -16.16
N ALA A 137 44.25 -22.08 -15.62
CA ALA A 137 45.26 -21.13 -15.16
C ALA A 137 46.12 -21.68 -14.01
N ARG A 138 45.50 -22.32 -13.00
CA ARG A 138 46.23 -23.01 -11.92
C ARG A 138 47.12 -24.12 -12.48
N ALA A 139 46.62 -24.96 -13.39
CA ALA A 139 47.41 -26.01 -14.03
C ALA A 139 48.61 -25.44 -14.82
N ARG A 140 48.39 -24.35 -15.57
CA ARG A 140 49.44 -23.62 -16.28
C ARG A 140 50.51 -23.07 -15.32
N GLY A 141 50.09 -22.53 -14.18
CA GLY A 141 50.96 -22.06 -13.10
C GLY A 141 51.81 -23.15 -12.44
N THR A 142 51.21 -24.31 -12.20
CA THR A 142 51.94 -25.48 -11.69
C THR A 142 52.93 -26.00 -12.71
N LEU A 143 52.54 -26.11 -13.99
CA LEU A 143 53.41 -26.58 -15.07
C LEU A 143 54.65 -25.70 -15.24
N ILE A 144 54.48 -24.37 -15.30
CA ILE A 144 55.63 -23.46 -15.45
C ILE A 144 56.53 -23.46 -14.21
N SER A 145 55.97 -23.68 -13.02
CA SER A 145 56.75 -23.75 -11.78
C SER A 145 57.60 -25.02 -11.72
N ILE A 146 57.05 -26.17 -12.15
CA ILE A 146 57.82 -27.42 -12.29
C ILE A 146 58.89 -27.27 -13.37
N GLU A 147 58.55 -26.68 -14.52
CA GLU A 147 59.48 -26.46 -15.63
C GLU A 147 60.64 -25.52 -15.22
N ALA A 148 60.33 -24.47 -14.46
CA ALA A 148 61.30 -23.55 -13.89
C ALA A 148 62.25 -24.24 -12.91
N GLN A 149 61.73 -25.09 -12.01
CA GLN A 149 62.52 -25.82 -11.03
C GLN A 149 63.50 -26.80 -11.70
N ALA A 150 63.05 -27.52 -12.73
CA ALA A 150 63.88 -28.45 -13.48
C ALA A 150 65.07 -27.78 -14.18
N ARG A 151 65.00 -26.47 -14.42
CA ARG A 151 66.05 -25.68 -15.10
C ARG A 151 66.96 -24.89 -14.18
N GLY A 152 66.61 -24.75 -12.91
CA GLY A 152 67.30 -23.89 -11.97
C GLY A 152 67.09 -22.39 -12.24
N ASP A 153 67.78 -21.57 -11.46
CA ASP A 153 67.62 -20.12 -11.53
C ASP A 153 68.52 -19.51 -12.61
N ARG A 154 67.90 -18.87 -13.61
CA ARG A 154 68.61 -18.17 -14.68
C ARG A 154 68.54 -16.68 -14.39
N GLY A 155 69.70 -16.06 -14.14
CA GLY A 155 69.80 -14.64 -13.83
C GLY A 155 69.28 -13.73 -14.97
N GLY A 156 69.01 -12.47 -14.65
CA GLY A 156 68.63 -11.44 -15.62
C GLY A 156 67.13 -11.21 -15.78
N VAL A 157 66.66 -11.02 -17.03
CA VAL A 157 65.26 -10.66 -17.34
C VAL A 157 64.27 -11.74 -16.92
N ILE A 158 64.66 -13.02 -17.00
CA ILE A 158 63.82 -14.17 -16.65
C ILE A 158 63.44 -14.15 -15.15
N SER A 159 64.40 -13.86 -14.28
CA SER A 159 64.16 -13.77 -12.82
C SER A 159 63.11 -12.70 -12.49
N ARG A 160 63.17 -11.53 -13.14
CA ARG A 160 62.15 -10.47 -12.96
C ARG A 160 60.75 -10.89 -13.41
N VAL A 161 60.64 -11.55 -14.57
CA VAL A 161 59.35 -12.07 -15.07
C VAL A 161 58.81 -13.16 -14.13
N ARG A 162 59.67 -14.04 -13.63
CA ARG A 162 59.32 -15.10 -12.69
C ARG A 162 58.82 -14.55 -11.35
N SER A 163 59.50 -13.54 -10.78
CA SER A 163 59.02 -12.88 -9.56
C SER A 163 57.64 -12.26 -9.76
N ARG A 164 57.45 -11.52 -10.86
CA ARG A 164 56.15 -10.90 -11.16
C ARG A 164 55.04 -11.92 -11.39
N ARG A 165 55.37 -13.05 -12.03
CA ARG A 165 54.44 -14.18 -12.20
C ARG A 165 54.08 -14.80 -10.84
N GLN A 166 55.04 -15.01 -9.95
CA GLN A 166 54.82 -15.59 -8.62
C GLN A 166 53.92 -14.70 -7.75
N GLU A 167 54.06 -13.37 -7.83
CA GLU A 167 53.16 -12.41 -7.19
C GLU A 167 51.71 -12.59 -7.67
N LEU A 168 51.49 -12.73 -8.97
CA LEU A 168 50.14 -12.96 -9.52
C LEU A 168 49.64 -14.40 -9.31
N HIS A 169 50.55 -15.35 -9.08
CA HIS A 169 50.20 -16.76 -8.88
C HIS A 169 49.37 -16.96 -7.61
N SER A 170 49.70 -16.26 -6.52
CA SER A 170 48.91 -16.35 -5.28
C SER A 170 47.48 -15.87 -5.48
N GLU A 171 47.27 -14.81 -6.27
CA GLU A 171 45.94 -14.28 -6.55
C GLU A 171 45.13 -15.24 -7.43
N VAL A 172 45.73 -15.80 -8.49
CA VAL A 172 45.09 -16.83 -9.34
C VAL A 172 44.71 -18.08 -8.55
N MET A 173 45.50 -18.46 -7.52
CA MET A 173 45.18 -19.59 -6.67
C MET A 173 44.00 -19.35 -5.71
N LYS A 174 43.66 -18.10 -5.42
CA LYS A 174 42.47 -17.74 -4.60
C LYS A 174 41.17 -17.66 -5.42
N MET A 175 41.26 -17.65 -6.75
CA MET A 175 40.08 -17.53 -7.61
C MET A 175 39.21 -18.80 -7.53
N PRO A 176 37.87 -18.70 -7.47
CA PRO A 176 37.00 -19.86 -7.29
C PRO A 176 37.05 -20.84 -8.47
N VAL A 177 37.14 -22.15 -8.20
CA VAL A 177 37.24 -23.23 -9.20
C VAL A 177 36.05 -24.18 -9.23
N ASP A 178 35.34 -24.30 -8.12
CA ASP A 178 34.15 -25.14 -7.97
C ASP A 178 32.92 -24.33 -7.56
N THR A 179 31.77 -25.00 -7.55
CA THR A 179 30.47 -24.34 -7.31
C THR A 179 30.35 -23.81 -5.89
N GLU A 180 30.96 -24.44 -4.89
CA GLU A 180 30.86 -24.04 -3.49
C GLU A 180 31.64 -22.74 -3.27
N GLU A 181 32.87 -22.66 -3.80
CA GLU A 181 33.69 -21.46 -3.73
C GLU A 181 33.03 -20.25 -4.42
N PHE A 182 32.29 -20.46 -5.53
CA PHE A 182 31.48 -19.39 -6.16
C PHE A 182 30.32 -18.95 -5.27
N VAL A 183 29.62 -19.90 -4.65
CA VAL A 183 28.48 -19.61 -3.77
C VAL A 183 28.92 -18.81 -2.56
N ASP A 184 30.00 -19.23 -1.89
CA ASP A 184 30.53 -18.54 -0.70
C ASP A 184 30.93 -17.10 -1.03
N ARG A 185 31.67 -16.92 -2.13
CA ARG A 185 32.10 -15.60 -2.59
C ARG A 185 30.93 -14.71 -3.02
N ASP A 186 29.90 -15.27 -3.63
CA ASP A 186 28.69 -14.51 -3.97
C ASP A 186 27.85 -14.19 -2.73
N PHE A 187 27.84 -15.08 -1.74
CA PHE A 187 27.11 -14.90 -0.49
C PHE A 187 27.60 -13.68 0.29
N GLU A 188 28.92 -13.50 0.44
CA GLU A 188 29.52 -12.31 1.06
C GLU A 188 28.97 -11.01 0.43
N LYS A 189 28.92 -10.96 -0.90
CA LYS A 189 28.42 -9.77 -1.60
C LYS A 189 26.92 -9.59 -1.42
N LEU A 190 26.16 -10.68 -1.40
CA LEU A 190 24.72 -10.63 -1.12
C LEU A 190 24.42 -10.17 0.32
N GLU A 191 25.29 -10.47 1.28
CA GLU A 191 25.16 -9.96 2.65
C GLU A 191 25.35 -8.45 2.73
N GLU A 192 26.30 -7.88 1.98
CA GLU A 192 26.44 -6.42 1.87
C GLU A 192 25.14 -5.77 1.34
N TYR A 193 24.52 -6.35 0.32
CA TYR A 193 23.24 -5.86 -0.20
C TYR A 193 22.11 -6.00 0.83
N ARG A 194 22.04 -7.11 1.58
CA ARG A 194 21.05 -7.31 2.65
C ARG A 194 21.26 -6.32 3.81
N ALA A 195 22.51 -5.97 4.13
CA ALA A 195 22.80 -4.94 5.12
C ALA A 195 22.28 -3.56 4.64
N ALA A 196 22.61 -3.18 3.40
CA ALA A 196 22.10 -1.93 2.81
C ALA A 196 20.57 -1.89 2.71
N GLU A 197 19.91 -3.01 2.40
CA GLU A 197 18.44 -3.11 2.42
C GLU A 197 17.88 -2.87 3.83
N ARG A 198 18.50 -3.42 4.88
CA ARG A 198 18.10 -3.19 6.28
C ARG A 198 18.25 -1.71 6.68
N ASP A 199 19.38 -1.09 6.33
CA ASP A 199 19.62 0.33 6.60
C ASP A 199 18.57 1.21 5.91
N LEU A 200 18.21 0.88 4.67
CA LEU A 200 17.18 1.57 3.91
C LEU A 200 15.79 1.44 4.57
N GLN A 201 15.45 0.27 5.14
CA GLN A 201 14.20 0.12 5.89
C GLN A 201 14.21 0.96 7.17
N GLY A 202 15.34 1.03 7.87
CA GLY A 202 15.52 1.93 9.01
C GLY A 202 15.24 3.39 8.66
N LEU A 203 15.87 3.89 7.59
CA LEU A 203 15.63 5.26 7.09
C LEU A 203 14.16 5.50 6.68
N ARG A 204 13.48 4.49 6.13
CA ARG A 204 12.06 4.62 5.79
C ARG A 204 11.17 4.79 7.03
N VAL A 205 11.46 4.04 8.09
CA VAL A 205 10.74 4.21 9.37
C VAL A 205 10.98 5.60 9.96
N GLU A 206 12.20 6.13 9.85
CA GLU A 206 12.51 7.50 10.29
C GLU A 206 11.73 8.56 9.51
N ILE A 207 11.63 8.41 8.17
CA ILE A 207 10.81 9.29 7.32
C ILE A 207 9.34 9.23 7.73
N LEU A 208 8.74 8.04 7.89
CA LEU A 208 7.36 7.91 8.35
C LEU A 208 7.15 8.61 9.71
N GLY A 209 8.14 8.53 10.60
CA GLY A 209 8.14 9.27 11.87
C GLY A 209 8.25 10.79 11.72
N LEU A 210 8.93 11.29 10.68
CA LEU A 210 8.96 12.73 10.35
C LEU A 210 7.61 13.19 9.77
N GLU A 211 6.99 12.39 8.90
CA GLU A 211 5.67 12.68 8.33
C GLU A 211 4.61 12.76 9.42
N ALA A 212 4.56 11.78 10.32
CA ALA A 212 3.64 11.78 11.45
C ALA A 212 3.82 13.03 12.33
N ARG A 213 5.07 13.45 12.58
CA ARG A 213 5.37 14.69 13.30
C ARG A 213 4.89 15.93 12.55
N ILE A 214 5.08 16.00 11.23
CA ILE A 214 4.59 17.12 10.41
C ILE A 214 3.06 17.19 10.46
N VAL A 215 2.36 16.06 10.30
CA VAL A 215 0.90 15.99 10.37
C VAL A 215 0.39 16.41 11.75
N ALA A 216 1.01 15.90 12.82
CA ALA A 216 0.67 16.30 14.19
C ALA A 216 0.92 17.80 14.44
N SER A 217 2.04 18.34 13.98
CA SER A 217 2.34 19.77 14.06
C SER A 217 1.33 20.62 13.29
N ARG A 218 0.89 20.17 12.10
CA ARG A 218 -0.16 20.85 11.31
C ARG A 218 -1.50 20.89 12.05
N ALA A 219 -1.91 19.78 12.65
CA ALA A 219 -3.14 19.73 13.45
C ALA A 219 -3.06 20.67 14.67
N GLY A 220 -1.88 20.76 15.30
CA GLY A 220 -1.63 21.65 16.44
C GLY A 220 -1.66 23.15 16.11
N LEU A 221 -1.50 23.54 14.84
CA LEU A 221 -1.52 24.96 14.43
C LEU A 221 -2.81 25.70 14.77
N ALA A 222 -3.94 24.98 14.80
CA ALA A 222 -5.24 25.57 15.14
C ALA A 222 -5.30 26.06 16.61
N ALA A 223 -4.44 25.53 17.48
CA ALA A 223 -4.38 25.87 18.90
C ALA A 223 -3.28 26.90 19.24
N VAL A 224 -2.49 27.35 18.25
CA VAL A 224 -1.39 28.29 18.47
C VAL A 224 -1.93 29.72 18.58
N ASP A 225 -1.48 30.45 19.60
CA ASP A 225 -1.80 31.86 19.79
C ASP A 225 -1.10 32.74 18.72
N PRO A 226 -1.87 33.36 17.79
CA PRO A 226 -1.30 34.16 16.70
C PRO A 226 -0.55 35.40 17.18
N ALA A 227 -0.78 35.85 18.42
CA ALA A 227 -0.09 37.00 18.99
C ALA A 227 1.36 36.69 19.42
N LYS A 228 1.71 35.40 19.57
CA LYS A 228 3.04 34.96 20.04
C LYS A 228 3.89 34.34 18.94
N VAL A 229 3.25 33.70 17.96
CA VAL A 229 3.91 33.02 16.84
C VAL A 229 3.07 33.24 15.60
N ASP A 230 3.71 33.63 14.49
CA ASP A 230 3.03 33.73 13.20
C ASP A 230 2.66 32.34 12.66
N PRO A 231 1.36 31.97 12.61
CA PRO A 231 0.94 30.66 12.14
C PRO A 231 1.25 30.43 10.66
N ASN A 232 1.33 31.49 9.85
CA ASN A 232 1.61 31.39 8.42
C ASN A 232 3.09 31.07 8.17
N ALA A 233 3.99 31.69 8.93
CA ALA A 233 5.41 31.34 8.89
C ALA A 233 5.66 29.87 9.29
N LEU A 234 4.97 29.38 10.32
CA LEU A 234 5.10 27.99 10.76
C LEU A 234 4.50 27.00 9.73
N ARG A 235 3.38 27.35 9.09
CA ARG A 235 2.84 26.59 7.94
C ARG A 235 3.87 26.49 6.82
N ALA A 236 4.46 27.60 6.42
CA ALA A 236 5.47 27.62 5.36
C ALA A 236 6.69 26.74 5.70
N GLN A 237 7.14 26.73 6.96
CA GLN A 237 8.20 25.82 7.41
C GLN A 237 7.80 24.35 7.35
N LEU A 238 6.57 24.02 7.79
CA LEU A 238 6.05 22.64 7.71
C LEU A 238 5.85 22.19 6.25
N ASP A 239 5.51 23.08 5.34
CA ASP A 239 5.43 22.79 3.91
C ASP A 239 6.82 22.54 3.31
N LEU A 240 7.83 23.31 3.73
CA LEU A 240 9.22 23.08 3.33
C LEU A 240 9.73 21.71 3.81
N HIS A 241 9.53 21.37 5.08
CA HIS A 241 9.92 20.06 5.60
C HIS A 241 9.13 18.92 4.94
N ALA A 242 7.85 19.10 4.65
CA ALA A 242 7.07 18.11 3.90
C ALA A 242 7.66 17.87 2.49
N ALA A 243 8.07 18.94 1.80
CA ALA A 243 8.72 18.83 0.50
C ALA A 243 10.09 18.13 0.58
N GLU A 244 10.87 18.40 1.63
CA GLU A 244 12.13 17.71 1.88
C GLU A 244 11.92 16.22 2.14
N VAL A 245 10.99 15.86 3.02
CA VAL A 245 10.66 14.47 3.34
C VAL A 245 10.26 13.70 2.08
N LYS A 246 9.38 14.27 1.25
CA LYS A 246 9.00 13.69 -0.04
C LYS A 246 10.21 13.42 -0.94
N LYS A 247 11.17 14.36 -1.02
CA LYS A 247 12.40 14.15 -1.79
C LYS A 247 13.24 12.99 -1.25
N HIS A 248 13.30 12.81 0.07
CA HIS A 248 14.01 11.68 0.68
C HIS A 248 13.30 10.35 0.39
N GLU A 249 11.97 10.32 0.39
CA GLU A 249 11.21 9.12 0.00
C GLU A 249 11.47 8.69 -1.45
N GLU A 250 11.49 9.66 -2.37
CA GLU A 250 11.83 9.44 -3.77
C GLU A 250 13.26 8.88 -3.90
N GLN A 251 14.21 9.43 -3.13
CA GLN A 251 15.58 8.93 -3.07
C GLN A 251 15.66 7.51 -2.51
N LEU A 252 14.96 7.19 -1.42
CA LEU A 252 14.95 5.83 -0.86
C LEU A 252 14.37 4.82 -1.85
N THR A 253 13.29 5.18 -2.54
CA THR A 253 12.68 4.34 -3.58
C THR A 253 13.67 4.10 -4.72
N TRP A 254 14.41 5.14 -5.15
CA TRP A 254 15.44 5.00 -6.17
C TRP A 254 16.62 4.12 -5.71
N ILE A 255 17.11 4.29 -4.48
CA ILE A 255 18.18 3.45 -3.91
C ILE A 255 17.71 1.99 -3.83
N ARG A 256 16.48 1.74 -3.35
CA ARG A 256 15.89 0.39 -3.29
C ARG A 256 15.93 -0.29 -4.65
N ARG A 257 15.44 0.39 -5.69
CA ARG A 257 15.42 -0.14 -7.07
C ARG A 257 16.83 -0.47 -7.54
N ARG A 258 17.83 0.36 -7.22
CA ARG A 258 19.24 0.10 -7.56
C ARG A 258 19.83 -1.08 -6.79
N LEU A 259 19.49 -1.25 -5.51
CA LEU A 259 19.95 -2.39 -4.71
C LEU A 259 19.40 -3.71 -5.26
N GLU A 260 18.11 -3.75 -5.60
CA GLU A 260 17.47 -4.93 -6.18
C GLU A 260 18.10 -5.35 -7.51
N VAL A 261 18.31 -4.38 -8.42
CA VAL A 261 19.01 -4.63 -9.69
C VAL A 261 20.45 -5.07 -9.42
N GLY A 262 21.16 -4.41 -8.49
CA GLY A 262 22.51 -4.80 -8.09
C GLY A 262 22.59 -6.26 -7.60
N ARG A 263 21.61 -6.67 -6.78
CA ARG A 263 21.50 -8.05 -6.26
C ARG A 263 21.31 -9.09 -7.36
N LEU A 264 20.52 -8.76 -8.39
CA LEU A 264 20.34 -9.63 -9.58
C LEU A 264 21.62 -9.79 -10.41
N HIS A 265 22.56 -8.83 -10.29
CA HIS A 265 23.83 -8.85 -11.00
C HIS A 265 25.00 -9.46 -10.23
N VAL A 266 24.77 -9.89 -8.98
CA VAL A 266 25.77 -10.63 -8.22
C VAL A 266 25.99 -12.01 -8.83
N GLY A 267 27.26 -12.30 -9.09
CA GLY A 267 27.72 -13.55 -9.68
C GLY A 267 28.71 -13.30 -10.79
N VAL A 268 29.05 -14.37 -11.50
CA VAL A 268 30.09 -14.34 -12.52
C VAL A 268 29.76 -13.34 -13.62
N GLY A 269 30.67 -12.38 -13.83
CA GLY A 269 30.51 -11.24 -14.74
C GLY A 269 30.36 -9.89 -14.03
N ASP A 270 30.23 -9.86 -12.71
CA ASP A 270 30.34 -8.63 -11.93
C ASP A 270 31.77 -8.04 -11.96
N ASN A 271 31.97 -6.86 -11.34
CA ASN A 271 33.27 -6.20 -11.35
C ASN A 271 34.40 -7.02 -10.68
N ARG A 272 34.08 -7.89 -9.72
CA ARG A 272 35.06 -8.74 -9.02
C ARG A 272 35.58 -9.80 -9.98
N TYR A 273 34.67 -10.53 -10.64
CA TYR A 273 35.06 -11.56 -11.61
C TYR A 273 35.72 -10.98 -12.86
N ARG A 274 35.38 -9.74 -13.26
CA ARG A 274 36.10 -9.01 -14.31
C ARG A 274 37.52 -8.64 -13.91
N ALA A 275 37.74 -8.28 -12.65
CA ALA A 275 39.09 -8.06 -12.13
C ALA A 275 39.90 -9.37 -12.14
N ASP A 276 39.28 -10.48 -11.70
CA ASP A 276 39.90 -11.81 -11.73
C ASP A 276 40.30 -12.22 -13.17
N ASP A 277 39.44 -11.96 -14.16
CA ASP A 277 39.75 -12.20 -15.57
C ASP A 277 40.95 -11.38 -16.05
N ALA A 278 41.00 -10.09 -15.71
CA ALA A 278 42.13 -9.23 -16.07
C ALA A 278 43.45 -9.69 -15.42
N GLU A 279 43.41 -10.17 -14.17
CA GLU A 279 44.57 -10.74 -13.49
C GLU A 279 45.03 -12.05 -14.13
N ARG A 280 44.08 -12.92 -14.48
CA ARG A 280 44.36 -14.18 -15.18
C ARG A 280 44.99 -13.97 -16.55
N VAL A 281 44.53 -13.00 -17.33
CA VAL A 281 45.13 -12.64 -18.62
C VAL A 281 46.57 -12.15 -18.43
N LYS A 282 46.82 -11.27 -17.45
CA LYS A 282 48.17 -10.82 -17.12
C LYS A 282 49.06 -11.98 -16.71
N PHE A 283 48.57 -12.86 -15.83
CA PHE A 283 49.29 -14.06 -15.40
C PHE A 283 49.66 -14.95 -16.59
N ASN A 284 48.71 -15.28 -17.46
CA ASN A 284 48.94 -16.12 -18.63
C ASN A 284 49.99 -15.51 -19.58
N SER A 285 49.96 -14.20 -19.80
CA SER A 285 50.97 -13.51 -20.62
C SER A 285 52.38 -13.59 -20.04
N LEU A 286 52.52 -13.56 -18.70
CA LEU A 286 53.82 -13.70 -18.03
C LEU A 286 54.33 -15.14 -18.10
N VAL A 287 53.44 -16.14 -18.02
CA VAL A 287 53.81 -17.55 -18.22
C VAL A 287 54.34 -17.77 -19.64
N GLU A 288 53.65 -17.24 -20.65
CA GLU A 288 54.08 -17.32 -22.04
C GLU A 288 55.43 -16.63 -22.22
N ARG A 289 55.60 -15.43 -21.65
CA ARG A 289 56.86 -14.70 -21.71
C ARG A 289 58.01 -15.40 -21.00
N GLU A 290 57.76 -16.01 -19.83
CA GLU A 290 58.77 -16.80 -19.11
C GLU A 290 59.23 -17.97 -20.00
N ARG A 291 58.30 -18.64 -20.67
CA ARG A 291 58.59 -19.80 -21.53
C ARG A 291 59.29 -19.42 -22.84
N GLU A 292 58.96 -18.27 -23.44
CA GLU A 292 59.71 -17.72 -24.58
C GLU A 292 61.17 -17.45 -24.23
N LEU A 293 61.43 -16.86 -23.06
CA LEU A 293 62.78 -16.51 -22.62
C LEU A 293 63.56 -17.74 -22.12
N ALA A 294 62.89 -18.70 -21.48
CA ALA A 294 63.53 -19.91 -20.96
C ALA A 294 63.67 -21.03 -22.02
N GLY A 295 62.90 -20.98 -23.12
CA GLY A 295 62.76 -22.07 -24.10
C GLY A 295 61.90 -23.22 -23.58
N SER A 296 61.85 -24.37 -24.29
CA SER A 296 61.12 -25.59 -23.85
C SER A 296 62.01 -26.59 -23.11
N SER A 297 61.60 -27.09 -21.92
CA SER A 297 62.32 -28.12 -21.15
C SER A 297 62.14 -29.53 -21.72
N GLY A 298 61.41 -29.69 -22.82
CA GLY A 298 61.22 -30.95 -23.52
C GLY A 298 59.80 -31.12 -24.09
N PRO A 299 59.63 -32.09 -25.01
CA PRO A 299 58.38 -32.28 -25.76
C PRO A 299 57.18 -32.61 -24.86
N ALA A 300 57.41 -33.20 -23.68
CA ALA A 300 56.35 -33.50 -22.71
C ALA A 300 55.71 -32.22 -22.12
N TYR A 301 56.53 -31.21 -21.78
CA TYR A 301 56.02 -29.91 -21.30
C TYR A 301 55.28 -29.19 -22.43
N ASP A 302 55.82 -29.22 -23.65
CA ASP A 302 55.17 -28.61 -24.82
C ASP A 302 53.79 -29.21 -25.11
N ALA A 303 53.68 -30.53 -25.02
CA ALA A 303 52.40 -31.23 -25.15
C ALA A 303 51.43 -30.86 -24.01
N ALA A 304 51.91 -30.71 -22.77
CA ALA A 304 51.08 -30.31 -21.64
C ALA A 304 50.52 -28.88 -21.81
N PHE A 305 51.38 -27.90 -22.13
CA PHE A 305 50.94 -26.52 -22.40
C PHE A 305 49.99 -26.44 -23.60
N SER A 306 50.26 -27.21 -24.67
CA SER A 306 49.39 -27.24 -25.85
C SER A 306 47.99 -27.79 -25.52
N ARG A 307 47.90 -28.79 -24.64
CA ARG A 307 46.60 -29.31 -24.16
C ARG A 307 45.84 -28.26 -23.34
N VAL A 308 46.52 -27.55 -22.42
CA VAL A 308 45.90 -26.47 -21.65
C VAL A 308 45.39 -25.36 -22.57
N ALA A 309 46.22 -24.91 -23.52
CA ALA A 309 45.83 -23.90 -24.50
C ALA A 309 44.69 -24.36 -25.44
N ALA A 310 44.59 -25.65 -25.74
CA ALA A 310 43.45 -26.20 -26.48
C ALA A 310 42.15 -26.13 -25.66
N VAL A 311 42.20 -26.46 -24.37
CA VAL A 311 41.05 -26.34 -23.46
C VAL A 311 40.63 -24.87 -23.30
N GLU A 312 41.57 -23.95 -23.10
CA GLU A 312 41.25 -22.51 -23.00
C GLU A 312 40.55 -21.99 -24.26
N ARG A 313 41.02 -22.36 -25.45
CA ARG A 313 40.34 -21.99 -26.72
C ARG A 313 38.91 -22.55 -26.81
N GLN A 314 38.69 -23.78 -26.34
CA GLN A 314 37.34 -24.36 -26.29
C GLN A 314 36.44 -23.60 -25.30
N LEU A 315 36.98 -23.16 -24.16
CA LEU A 315 36.25 -22.35 -23.18
C LEU A 315 35.91 -20.97 -23.73
N ASP A 316 36.83 -20.32 -24.45
CA ASP A 316 36.59 -19.04 -25.11
C ASP A 316 35.46 -19.15 -26.15
N GLN A 317 35.45 -20.23 -26.95
CA GLN A 317 34.39 -20.49 -27.91
C GLN A 317 33.03 -20.71 -27.21
N ARG A 318 32.98 -21.52 -26.15
CA ARG A 318 31.76 -21.73 -25.36
C ARG A 318 31.26 -20.42 -24.74
N ASP A 319 32.16 -19.58 -24.24
CA ASP A 319 31.77 -18.31 -23.63
C ASP A 319 31.20 -17.31 -24.64
N ALA A 320 31.71 -17.31 -25.87
CA ALA A 320 31.16 -16.54 -26.98
C ALA A 320 29.76 -17.04 -27.34
N GLU A 321 29.55 -18.35 -27.47
CA GLU A 321 28.21 -18.93 -27.71
C GLU A 321 27.20 -18.54 -26.63
N VAL A 322 27.60 -18.58 -25.36
CA VAL A 322 26.75 -18.11 -24.24
C VAL A 322 26.46 -16.61 -24.36
N ALA A 323 27.46 -15.79 -24.69
CA ALA A 323 27.26 -14.36 -24.87
C ALA A 323 26.28 -14.06 -26.03
N ASP A 324 26.32 -14.83 -27.10
CA ASP A 324 25.42 -14.69 -28.26
C ASP A 324 23.99 -15.07 -27.91
N MET A 325 23.82 -16.14 -27.13
CA MET A 325 22.52 -16.56 -26.61
C MET A 325 21.93 -15.52 -25.64
N VAL A 326 22.75 -14.94 -24.75
CA VAL A 326 22.32 -13.83 -23.89
C VAL A 326 21.87 -12.64 -24.73
N ARG A 327 22.63 -12.24 -25.76
CA ARG A 327 22.26 -11.10 -26.62
C ARG A 327 20.91 -11.34 -27.31
N ARG A 328 20.66 -12.55 -27.83
CA ARG A 328 19.38 -12.90 -28.45
C ARG A 328 18.22 -12.85 -27.46
N ARG A 329 18.35 -13.50 -26.31
CA ARG A 329 17.28 -13.55 -25.29
C ARG A 329 16.98 -12.17 -24.70
N VAL A 330 18.00 -11.33 -24.50
CA VAL A 330 17.84 -9.94 -24.09
C VAL A 330 17.08 -9.15 -25.15
N ALA A 331 17.43 -9.29 -26.44
CA ALA A 331 16.74 -8.59 -27.52
C ALA A 331 15.26 -9.00 -27.61
N GLU A 332 14.96 -10.30 -27.55
CA GLU A 332 13.58 -10.82 -27.54
C GLU A 332 12.76 -10.27 -26.37
N MET A 333 13.33 -10.25 -25.16
CA MET A 333 12.63 -9.71 -23.99
C MET A 333 12.44 -8.19 -24.06
N LEU A 334 13.43 -7.45 -24.57
CA LEU A 334 13.33 -6.00 -24.72
C LEU A 334 12.22 -5.61 -25.71
N VAL A 335 12.02 -6.36 -26.80
CA VAL A 335 10.89 -6.11 -27.72
C VAL A 335 9.56 -6.13 -26.99
N VAL A 336 9.32 -7.15 -26.15
CA VAL A 336 8.08 -7.25 -25.37
C VAL A 336 7.96 -6.09 -24.38
N VAL A 337 9.05 -5.75 -23.69
CA VAL A 337 9.06 -4.67 -22.70
C VAL A 337 8.89 -3.28 -23.35
N ASP A 338 9.40 -3.07 -24.56
CA ASP A 338 9.31 -1.81 -25.31
C ASP A 338 7.89 -1.56 -25.86
N GLU A 339 7.07 -2.61 -26.03
CA GLU A 339 5.65 -2.47 -26.35
C GLU A 339 4.82 -1.99 -25.14
N GLU A 340 5.25 -2.33 -23.92
CA GLU A 340 4.49 -2.03 -22.71
C GLU A 340 4.29 -0.53 -22.47
N PRO A 341 5.26 0.40 -22.68
CA PRO A 341 5.03 1.83 -22.57
C PRO A 341 3.85 2.34 -23.39
N VAL A 342 3.66 1.82 -24.61
CA VAL A 342 2.55 2.21 -25.50
C VAL A 342 1.22 1.71 -24.94
N LYS A 343 1.16 0.44 -24.51
CA LYS A 343 -0.03 -0.13 -23.86
C LYS A 343 -0.36 0.62 -22.57
N ARG A 344 0.64 0.95 -21.75
CA ARG A 344 0.49 1.72 -20.50
C ARG A 344 -0.01 3.13 -20.74
N ALA A 345 0.49 3.83 -21.77
CA ALA A 345 -0.03 5.15 -22.14
C ALA A 345 -1.53 5.09 -22.46
N ARG A 346 -1.95 4.06 -23.21
CA ARG A 346 -3.37 3.79 -23.49
C ARG A 346 -4.16 3.47 -22.23
N TYR A 347 -3.66 2.58 -21.34
CA TYR A 347 -4.33 2.26 -20.09
C TYR A 347 -4.48 3.47 -19.17
N ARG A 348 -3.47 4.34 -19.09
CA ARG A 348 -3.56 5.59 -18.31
C ARG A 348 -4.64 6.53 -18.82
N VAL A 349 -4.82 6.63 -20.14
CA VAL A 349 -5.90 7.44 -20.73
C VAL A 349 -7.27 6.83 -20.43
N LEU A 350 -7.41 5.50 -20.60
CA LEU A 350 -8.65 4.80 -20.30
C LEU A 350 -9.01 4.88 -18.81
N LEU A 351 -8.05 4.67 -17.90
CA LEU A 351 -8.24 4.80 -16.46
C LEU A 351 -8.67 6.21 -16.07
N ARG A 352 -8.10 7.27 -16.67
CA ARG A 352 -8.55 8.64 -16.41
C ARG A 352 -9.99 8.91 -16.86
N SER A 353 -10.42 8.29 -17.97
CA SER A 353 -11.82 8.37 -18.43
C SER A 353 -12.74 7.66 -17.43
N LEU A 354 -12.37 6.43 -17.06
CA LEU A 354 -13.12 5.63 -16.09
C LEU A 354 -13.16 6.31 -14.72
N GLU A 355 -12.07 6.95 -14.28
CA GLU A 355 -12.03 7.78 -13.07
C GLU A 355 -13.08 8.88 -13.13
N GLY A 356 -13.13 9.68 -14.21
CA GLY A 356 -14.14 10.73 -14.34
C GLY A 356 -15.57 10.19 -14.35
N GLU A 357 -15.82 9.11 -15.09
CA GLU A 357 -17.14 8.46 -15.15
C GLU A 357 -17.56 7.89 -13.79
N THR A 358 -16.62 7.27 -13.07
CA THR A 358 -16.86 6.68 -11.74
C THR A 358 -17.07 7.77 -10.70
N GLU A 359 -16.27 8.84 -10.73
CA GLU A 359 -16.46 10.02 -9.88
C GLU A 359 -17.88 10.59 -10.03
N ASP A 360 -18.36 10.74 -11.27
CA ASP A 360 -19.70 11.26 -11.54
C ASP A 360 -20.81 10.29 -11.09
N VAL A 361 -20.72 9.00 -11.44
CA VAL A 361 -21.75 8.00 -11.10
C VAL A 361 -21.80 7.75 -9.59
N VAL A 362 -20.65 7.50 -8.96
CA VAL A 362 -20.61 7.22 -7.52
C VAL A 362 -20.91 8.46 -6.71
N GLY A 363 -20.45 9.64 -7.15
CA GLY A 363 -20.82 10.92 -6.55
C GLY A 363 -22.34 11.13 -6.57
N ALA A 364 -23.01 10.81 -7.68
CA ALA A 364 -24.46 10.87 -7.78
C ALA A 364 -25.16 9.86 -6.86
N ILE A 365 -24.68 8.62 -6.78
CA ILE A 365 -25.22 7.58 -5.89
C ILE A 365 -25.03 7.96 -4.41
N ALA A 366 -23.87 8.50 -4.04
CA ALA A 366 -23.59 9.00 -2.70
C ALA A 366 -24.52 10.17 -2.34
N TYR A 367 -24.70 11.11 -3.26
CA TYR A 367 -25.66 12.21 -3.11
C TYR A 367 -27.10 11.71 -2.86
N LEU A 368 -27.57 10.77 -3.68
CA LEU A 368 -28.93 10.21 -3.54
C LEU A 368 -29.09 9.48 -2.20
N ASN A 369 -28.10 8.68 -1.80
CA ASN A 369 -28.14 7.95 -0.53
C ASN A 369 -28.08 8.90 0.67
N PHE A 370 -27.24 9.92 0.64
CA PHE A 370 -27.20 10.95 1.68
C PHE A 370 -28.57 11.61 1.87
N HIS A 371 -29.24 11.98 0.77
CA HIS A 371 -30.58 12.56 0.82
C HIS A 371 -31.61 11.59 1.41
N ARG A 372 -31.63 10.33 0.97
CA ARG A 372 -32.55 9.31 1.50
C ARG A 372 -32.34 9.09 3.00
N VAL A 373 -31.09 8.98 3.44
CA VAL A 373 -30.71 8.83 4.84
C VAL A 373 -31.18 10.03 5.67
N ARG A 374 -30.89 11.25 5.19
CA ARG A 374 -31.33 12.48 5.86
C ARG A 374 -32.85 12.54 5.97
N ASP A 375 -33.56 12.27 4.88
CA ASP A 375 -35.02 12.35 4.84
C ASP A 375 -35.65 11.29 5.77
N ARG A 376 -35.04 10.10 5.90
CA ARG A 376 -35.46 9.06 6.85
C ARG A 376 -35.27 9.48 8.31
N PHE A 377 -34.13 10.07 8.66
CA PHE A 377 -33.92 10.60 10.02
C PHE A 377 -34.84 11.78 10.31
N TYR A 378 -35.07 12.64 9.32
CA TYR A 378 -36.04 13.73 9.40
C TYR A 378 -37.45 13.19 9.68
N GLU A 379 -37.90 12.18 8.94
CA GLU A 379 -39.21 11.55 9.13
C GLU A 379 -39.32 10.90 10.52
N PHE A 380 -38.29 10.21 10.99
CA PHE A 380 -38.31 9.61 12.34
C PHE A 380 -38.45 10.65 13.44
N VAL A 381 -37.69 11.74 13.37
CA VAL A 381 -37.77 12.83 14.34
C VAL A 381 -39.11 13.54 14.25
N LEU A 382 -39.61 13.81 13.04
CA LEU A 382 -40.91 14.43 12.82
C LEU A 382 -42.04 13.56 13.36
N ARG A 383 -42.02 12.25 13.08
CA ARG A 383 -43.05 11.32 13.55
C ARG A 383 -43.01 11.15 15.07
N ALA A 384 -41.82 11.19 15.69
CA ALA A 384 -41.72 11.22 17.15
C ALA A 384 -42.35 12.50 17.74
N ALA A 385 -42.10 13.67 17.13
CA ALA A 385 -42.69 14.93 17.55
C ALA A 385 -44.23 14.95 17.37
N LEU A 386 -44.72 14.46 16.23
CA LEU A 386 -46.16 14.31 15.98
C LEU A 386 -46.79 13.30 16.95
N GLY A 387 -46.11 12.20 17.26
CA GLY A 387 -46.55 11.22 18.27
C GLY A 387 -46.78 11.87 19.64
N LYS A 388 -45.86 12.74 20.08
CA LYS A 388 -46.02 13.50 21.33
C LYS A 388 -47.21 14.46 21.29
N ILE A 389 -47.40 15.17 20.18
CA ILE A 389 -48.56 16.06 20.00
C ILE A 389 -49.87 15.24 20.04
N ASN A 390 -49.90 14.10 19.35
CA ASN A 390 -51.06 13.20 19.33
C ASN A 390 -51.38 12.66 20.73
N ILE A 391 -50.37 12.31 21.54
CA ILE A 391 -50.57 11.91 22.94
C ILE A 391 -51.16 13.07 23.75
N SER A 392 -50.62 14.28 23.61
CA SER A 392 -51.13 15.45 24.34
C SER A 392 -52.60 15.74 24.01
N TRP A 393 -52.99 15.54 22.75
CA TRP A 393 -54.37 15.68 22.30
C TRP A 393 -55.25 14.54 22.80
N ALA A 394 -54.80 13.28 22.70
CA ALA A 394 -55.53 12.11 23.20
C ALA A 394 -55.77 12.18 24.71
N ARG A 395 -54.76 12.61 25.49
CA ARG A 395 -54.90 12.81 26.94
C ARG A 395 -55.91 13.90 27.27
N ARG A 396 -55.91 15.01 26.51
CA ARG A 396 -56.89 16.09 26.68
C ARG A 396 -58.31 15.59 26.39
N GLU A 397 -58.46 14.80 25.34
CA GLU A 397 -59.74 14.23 24.94
C GLU A 397 -60.26 13.21 25.97
N ASP A 398 -59.38 12.34 26.48
CA ASP A 398 -59.74 11.38 27.54
C ASP A 398 -60.14 12.10 28.85
N HIS A 399 -59.42 13.16 29.24
CA HIS A 399 -59.82 14.02 30.35
C HIS A 399 -61.17 14.70 30.11
N ARG A 400 -61.44 15.18 28.89
CA ARG A 400 -62.74 15.78 28.52
C ARG A 400 -63.86 14.76 28.64
N LEU A 401 -63.70 13.57 28.06
CA LEU A 401 -64.69 12.48 28.15
C LEU A 401 -64.94 12.05 29.60
N ARG A 402 -63.90 12.02 30.44
CA ARG A 402 -64.02 11.71 31.87
C ARG A 402 -64.75 12.80 32.63
N ILE A 403 -64.50 14.08 32.34
CA ILE A 403 -65.26 15.21 32.91
C ILE A 403 -66.72 15.15 32.46
N ASP A 404 -66.99 14.87 31.19
CA ASP A 404 -68.34 14.70 30.65
C ASP A 404 -69.07 13.49 31.26
N ALA A 405 -68.34 12.44 31.63
CA ALA A 405 -68.89 11.30 32.37
C ALA A 405 -69.22 11.67 33.83
N LEU A 406 -68.28 12.29 34.55
CA LEU A 406 -68.45 12.72 35.94
C LEU A 406 -69.54 13.79 36.09
N THR A 407 -69.68 14.70 35.12
CA THR A 407 -70.76 15.71 35.12
C THR A 407 -72.11 15.06 34.89
N ARG A 408 -72.21 14.06 34.01
CA ARG A 408 -73.42 13.23 33.85
C ARG A 408 -73.75 12.44 35.11
N GLU A 409 -72.74 11.84 35.76
CA GLU A 409 -72.91 11.12 37.02
C GLU A 409 -73.37 12.05 38.14
N ARG A 410 -72.70 13.19 38.34
CA ARG A 410 -73.10 14.22 39.30
C ARG A 410 -74.50 14.77 39.04
N ALA A 411 -74.89 14.95 37.78
CA ALA A 411 -76.25 15.37 37.44
C ALA A 411 -77.29 14.31 37.84
N ARG A 412 -76.98 13.01 37.65
CA ARG A 412 -77.82 11.90 38.12
C ARG A 412 -77.87 11.83 39.64
N GLU A 413 -76.75 12.00 40.33
CA GLU A 413 -76.69 12.01 41.79
C GLU A 413 -77.43 13.19 42.40
N LEU A 414 -77.32 14.40 41.82
CA LEU A 414 -78.08 15.56 42.26
C LEU A 414 -79.58 15.39 42.02
N GLN A 415 -79.96 14.72 40.94
CA GLN A 415 -81.36 14.38 40.68
C GLN A 415 -81.86 13.35 41.71
N ALA A 416 -81.09 12.30 41.99
CA ALA A 416 -81.42 11.30 43.00
C ALA A 416 -81.50 11.91 44.41
N LEU A 417 -80.53 12.75 44.81
CA LEU A 417 -80.56 13.48 46.07
C LEU A 417 -81.73 14.47 46.14
N GLY A 418 -82.07 15.13 45.02
CA GLY A 418 -83.22 16.01 44.93
C GLY A 418 -84.56 15.29 45.07
N ASP A 419 -84.64 14.06 44.57
CA ASP A 419 -85.80 13.18 44.74
C ASP A 419 -85.85 12.62 46.18
N GLU A 420 -84.73 12.21 46.78
CA GLU A 420 -84.65 11.82 48.21
C GLU A 420 -84.96 12.97 49.18
N PHE A 421 -84.50 14.19 48.90
CA PHE A 421 -84.83 15.37 49.72
C PHE A 421 -86.32 15.73 49.60
N ARG A 422 -86.94 15.50 48.43
CA ARG A 422 -88.37 15.69 48.25
C ARG A 422 -89.15 14.66 49.07
N ASP A 423 -88.74 13.40 49.06
CA ASP A 423 -89.31 12.34 49.91
C ASP A 423 -89.19 12.67 51.41
N VAL A 424 -88.03 13.17 51.88
CA VAL A 424 -87.84 13.58 53.29
C VAL A 424 -88.65 14.83 53.66
N MET A 425 -88.80 15.79 52.74
CA MET A 425 -89.64 16.98 52.97
C MET A 425 -91.13 16.62 52.99
N ASP A 426 -91.56 15.64 52.18
CA ASP A 426 -92.91 15.10 52.21
C ASP A 426 -93.17 14.28 53.50
N GLU A 427 -92.16 13.58 54.05
CA GLU A 427 -92.25 12.95 55.39
C GLU A 427 -92.33 13.97 56.54
N ASN A 428 -91.59 15.09 56.46
CA ASN A 428 -91.63 16.14 57.49
C ASN A 428 -92.88 17.03 57.42
N GLN A 429 -93.51 17.15 56.24
CA GLN A 429 -94.80 17.84 56.08
C GLN A 429 -96.01 16.94 56.44
N GLY A 430 -95.80 15.64 56.67
CA GLY A 430 -96.81 14.73 57.20
C GLY A 430 -97.05 14.83 58.72
N GLY A 431 -96.27 15.63 59.46
CA GLY A 431 -96.30 15.71 60.92
C GLY A 431 -97.18 16.82 61.54
N GLU A 432 -97.58 17.83 60.79
CA GLU A 432 -98.48 18.90 61.27
C GLU A 432 -99.75 18.93 60.41
N GLY A 433 -100.70 18.06 60.75
CA GLY A 433 -101.89 17.83 59.93
C GLY A 433 -103.06 17.11 60.61
N ALA A 434 -103.33 17.40 61.90
CA ALA A 434 -104.60 17.27 62.63
C ALA A 434 -105.17 15.85 62.97
N PRO A 435 -106.06 15.71 63.97
CA PRO A 435 -106.52 16.64 65.02
C PRO A 435 -106.09 16.28 66.46
#